data_AF-A0A0D8HKN6-F1
#
_entry.id   AF-A0A0D8HKN6-F1
#
_cell.length_a   1.000
_cell.length_b   1.000
_cell.length_c   1.000
_cell.angle_alpha   90.00
_cell.angle_beta   90.00
_cell.angle_gamma   90.00
#
_symmetry.space_group_name_H-M   'P 1'
#
loop_
_entity.id
_entity.type
_entity.pdbx_description
1 polymer ?
#
loop_
_entity_poly.entity_id
_entity_poly.type
_entity_poly.pdbx_seq_one_letter_code
_entity_poly.pdbx_strand_id
1 'polypeptide(L)'
;MKPYPKDQKEAVVKRLRELLSDPNAPRGAIADLAKQVQIPKTTIYIWNRELKDQIDRQDPTKRTPASLWSSEDKFRAVLETAAMSELQLEEYLRTKGILKEELNDWRITCSKANDKTGEAIAKYRSELASVKIKTKKLESELNRKEKALAEKTALLVLREKVQAIWGDKEVE
;
A
#
# COMPACT_ATOMS: atom_id res chain seq x y z
N MET A 1 4.53 -0.33 -20.77
CA MET A 1 5.69 -1.20 -20.41
C MET A 1 5.32 -2.62 -20.80
N LYS A 2 6.06 -3.27 -21.70
CA LYS A 2 5.73 -4.64 -22.11
C LYS A 2 6.01 -5.57 -20.92
N PRO A 3 5.07 -6.45 -20.52
CA PRO A 3 5.31 -7.40 -19.44
C PRO A 3 6.42 -8.37 -19.84
N TYR A 4 7.37 -8.62 -18.93
CA TYR A 4 8.43 -9.60 -19.17
C TYR A 4 7.83 -11.01 -19.27
N PRO A 5 8.37 -11.89 -20.14
CA PRO A 5 8.00 -13.30 -20.18
C PRO A 5 8.04 -13.93 -18.78
N LYS A 6 7.03 -14.75 -18.45
CA LYS A 6 6.91 -15.37 -17.12
C LYS A 6 8.14 -16.22 -16.77
N ASP A 7 8.61 -17.00 -17.74
CA ASP A 7 9.78 -17.87 -17.61
C ASP A 7 11.05 -17.08 -17.24
N GLN A 8 11.21 -15.87 -17.82
CA GLN A 8 12.34 -14.99 -17.53
C GLN A 8 12.24 -14.39 -16.12
N LYS A 9 11.03 -14.00 -15.68
CA LYS A 9 10.80 -13.52 -14.30
C LYS A 9 11.10 -14.65 -13.29
N GLU A 10 10.63 -15.87 -13.55
CA GLU A 10 10.83 -17.00 -12.64
C GLU A 10 12.30 -17.39 -12.50
N ALA A 11 13.06 -17.44 -13.59
CA ALA A 11 14.49 -17.72 -13.55
C ALA A 11 15.27 -16.68 -12.73
N VAL A 12 14.91 -15.40 -12.86
CA VAL A 12 15.52 -14.31 -12.10
C VAL A 12 15.14 -14.39 -10.62
N VAL A 13 13.88 -14.66 -10.31
CA VAL A 13 13.40 -14.82 -8.93
C VAL A 13 14.08 -16.01 -8.24
N LYS A 14 14.35 -17.10 -8.95
CA LYS A 14 15.12 -18.24 -8.43
C LYS A 14 16.54 -17.83 -8.04
N ARG A 15 17.26 -17.12 -8.91
CA ARG A 15 18.61 -16.59 -8.61
C ARG A 15 18.60 -15.57 -7.47
N LEU A 16 17.58 -14.71 -7.40
CA LEU A 16 17.42 -13.79 -6.27
C LEU A 16 17.21 -14.54 -4.95
N ARG A 17 16.46 -15.64 -4.96
CA ARG A 17 16.28 -16.50 -3.77
C ARG A 17 17.61 -17.11 -3.32
N GLU A 18 18.39 -17.65 -4.25
CA GLU A 18 19.73 -18.20 -3.97
C GLU A 18 20.65 -17.14 -3.33
N LEU A 19 20.65 -15.92 -3.87
CA LEU A 19 21.43 -14.80 -3.33
C LEU A 19 20.95 -14.31 -1.95
N LEU A 20 19.66 -14.45 -1.63
CA LEU A 20 19.13 -14.09 -0.32
C LEU A 20 19.42 -15.16 0.75
N SER A 21 19.60 -16.42 0.32
CA SER A 21 19.94 -17.53 1.21
C SER A 21 21.43 -17.63 1.53
N ASP A 22 22.31 -16.97 0.75
CA ASP A 22 23.76 -16.97 0.96
C ASP A 22 24.20 -15.87 1.94
N PRO A 23 24.71 -16.20 3.14
CA PRO A 23 25.19 -15.23 4.12
C PRO A 23 26.42 -14.43 3.66
N ASN A 24 27.12 -14.90 2.62
CA ASN A 24 28.35 -14.29 2.10
C ASN A 24 28.16 -13.68 0.70
N ALA A 25 26.91 -13.38 0.30
CA ALA A 25 26.63 -12.78 -0.99
C ALA A 25 27.39 -11.45 -1.17
N PRO A 26 28.12 -11.25 -2.28
CA PRO A 26 28.92 -10.05 -2.49
C PRO A 26 28.03 -8.80 -2.55
N ARG A 27 28.51 -7.70 -1.95
CA ARG A 27 27.83 -6.39 -2.02
C ARG A 27 27.72 -5.97 -3.48
N GLY A 28 26.50 -5.96 -4.01
CA GLY A 28 26.23 -5.62 -5.41
C GLY A 28 25.78 -6.80 -6.28
N ALA A 29 25.67 -8.02 -5.74
CA ALA A 29 25.22 -9.20 -6.49
C ALA A 29 23.90 -8.98 -7.27
N ILE A 30 22.95 -8.22 -6.70
CA ILE A 30 21.69 -7.86 -7.36
C ILE A 30 21.93 -6.94 -8.58
N ALA A 31 22.88 -6.01 -8.47
CA ALA A 31 23.24 -5.11 -9.56
C ALA A 31 24.01 -5.84 -10.68
N ASP A 32 24.78 -6.87 -10.35
CA ASP A 32 25.46 -7.72 -11.33
C ASP A 32 24.49 -8.68 -12.01
N LEU A 33 23.50 -9.22 -11.28
CA LEU A 33 22.40 -9.98 -11.86
C LEU A 33 21.61 -9.14 -12.88
N ALA A 34 21.36 -7.86 -12.59
CA ALA A 34 20.69 -6.95 -13.53
C ALA A 34 21.50 -6.76 -14.82
N LYS A 35 22.84 -6.66 -14.73
CA LYS A 35 23.72 -6.58 -15.91
C LYS A 35 23.70 -7.87 -16.73
N GLN A 36 23.76 -9.04 -16.07
CA GLN A 36 23.78 -10.34 -16.74
C GLN A 36 22.48 -10.66 -17.48
N VAL A 37 21.34 -10.33 -16.90
CA VAL A 37 20.02 -10.64 -17.48
C VAL A 37 19.51 -9.52 -18.39
N GLN A 38 20.25 -8.41 -18.52
CA GLN A 38 19.89 -7.22 -19.30
C GLN A 38 18.51 -6.65 -18.92
N ILE A 39 18.13 -6.75 -17.63
CA ILE A 39 16.89 -6.20 -17.09
C ILE A 39 17.24 -4.93 -16.29
N PRO A 40 16.44 -3.85 -16.38
CA PRO A 40 16.64 -2.67 -15.57
C PRO A 40 16.75 -3.00 -14.09
N LYS A 41 17.74 -2.41 -13.40
CA LYS A 41 17.96 -2.59 -11.96
C LYS A 41 16.68 -2.37 -11.15
N THR A 42 15.89 -1.35 -11.52
CA THR A 42 14.62 -1.01 -10.87
C THR A 42 13.63 -2.18 -10.85
N THR A 43 13.51 -2.92 -11.95
CA THR A 43 12.65 -4.11 -12.04
C THR A 43 13.15 -5.24 -11.16
N ILE A 44 14.47 -5.50 -11.16
CA ILE A 44 15.08 -6.52 -10.30
C ILE A 44 14.88 -6.18 -8.81
N TYR A 45 15.02 -4.91 -8.42
CA TYR A 45 14.74 -4.46 -7.04
C TYR A 45 13.27 -4.59 -6.65
N ILE A 46 12.33 -4.34 -7.57
CA ILE A 46 10.90 -4.58 -7.34
C ILE A 46 10.64 -6.06 -7.09
N TRP A 47 11.17 -6.95 -7.94
CA TRP A 47 11.01 -8.40 -7.76
C TRP A 47 11.71 -8.93 -6.50
N ASN A 48 12.87 -8.36 -6.13
CA ASN A 48 13.55 -8.70 -4.88
C ASN A 48 12.73 -8.29 -3.66
N ARG A 49 12.05 -7.14 -3.71
CA ARG A 49 11.12 -6.71 -2.65
C ARG A 49 9.91 -7.62 -2.59
N GLU A 50 9.26 -7.92 -3.72
CA GLU A 50 8.15 -8.87 -3.80
C GLU A 50 8.54 -10.25 -3.23
N LEU A 51 9.76 -10.72 -3.54
CA LEU A 51 10.28 -11.99 -3.05
C LEU A 51 10.55 -11.96 -1.54
N LYS A 52 11.14 -10.88 -1.02
CA LYS A 52 11.32 -10.70 0.42
C LYS A 52 9.98 -10.65 1.17
N ASP A 53 9.01 -9.92 0.63
CA ASP A 53 7.66 -9.86 1.20
C ASP A 53 6.99 -11.24 1.19
N GLN A 54 7.20 -12.05 0.14
CA GLN A 54 6.71 -13.43 0.08
C GLN A 54 7.41 -14.34 1.09
N ILE A 55 8.73 -14.25 1.21
CA ILE A 55 9.52 -15.02 2.18
C ILE A 55 9.08 -14.64 3.60
N ASP A 56 8.93 -13.35 3.89
CA ASP A 56 8.51 -12.86 5.21
C ASP A 56 7.07 -13.26 5.56
N ARG A 57 6.17 -13.40 4.57
CA ARG A 57 4.81 -13.94 4.77
C ARG A 57 4.79 -15.46 5.02
N GLN A 58 5.79 -16.17 4.49
CA GLN A 58 5.91 -17.63 4.63
C GLN A 58 6.75 -18.03 5.85
N ASP A 59 7.47 -17.09 6.45
CA ASP A 59 8.27 -17.32 7.64
C ASP A 59 7.36 -17.64 8.84
N PRO A 60 7.38 -18.89 9.34
CA PRO A 60 6.51 -19.31 10.45
C PRO A 60 6.89 -18.64 11.77
N THR A 61 8.06 -17.99 11.85
CA THR A 61 8.50 -17.23 13.03
C THR A 61 8.02 -15.78 13.01
N LYS A 62 7.62 -15.26 11.84
CA LYS A 62 7.09 -13.91 11.69
C LYS A 62 5.57 -13.93 11.68
N ARG A 63 5.00 -13.32 12.71
CA ARG A 63 3.56 -13.08 12.80
C ARG A 63 3.11 -12.21 11.62
N THR A 64 2.20 -12.72 10.78
CA THR A 64 1.49 -11.86 9.83
C THR A 64 0.54 -10.96 10.63
N PRO A 65 0.71 -9.63 10.63
CA PRO A 65 -0.17 -8.75 11.39
C PRO A 65 -1.63 -8.94 10.96
N ALA A 66 -2.58 -8.91 11.90
CA ALA A 66 -4.02 -9.02 11.59
C ALA A 66 -4.54 -7.97 10.59
N SER A 67 -3.79 -6.88 10.39
CA SER A 67 -4.07 -5.86 9.36
C SER A 67 -3.85 -6.36 7.92
N LEU A 68 -2.99 -7.36 7.71
CA LEU A 68 -2.71 -7.96 6.40
C LEU A 68 -3.69 -9.09 6.03
N TRP A 69 -4.47 -9.58 6.99
CA TRP A 69 -5.48 -10.60 6.76
C TRP A 69 -6.69 -10.01 6.01
N SER A 70 -7.10 -10.67 4.93
CA SER A 70 -8.30 -10.28 4.18
C SER A 70 -9.57 -10.52 5.00
N SER A 71 -10.67 -9.84 4.67
CA SER A 71 -11.95 -10.07 5.35
C SER A 71 -12.45 -11.51 5.18
N GLU A 72 -12.16 -12.13 4.03
CA GLU A 72 -12.50 -13.52 3.76
C GLU A 72 -11.69 -14.47 4.64
N ASP A 73 -10.38 -14.26 4.74
CA ASP A 73 -9.50 -15.11 5.54
C ASP A 73 -9.84 -15.01 7.04
N LYS A 74 -10.19 -13.80 7.51
CA LYS A 74 -10.68 -13.58 8.88
C LYS A 74 -11.95 -14.37 9.17
N PHE A 75 -12.91 -14.31 8.26
CA PHE A 75 -14.17 -15.05 8.39
C PHE A 75 -13.91 -16.57 8.36
N ARG A 76 -13.03 -17.04 7.47
CA ARG A 76 -12.65 -18.45 7.39
C ARG A 76 -12.01 -18.94 8.68
N ALA A 77 -11.07 -18.17 9.26
CA ALA A 77 -10.47 -18.50 10.54
C ALA A 77 -11.50 -18.56 11.69
N VAL A 78 -12.47 -17.65 11.71
CA VAL A 78 -13.57 -17.69 12.68
C VAL A 78 -14.41 -18.96 12.53
N LEU A 79 -14.70 -19.37 11.29
CA LEU A 79 -15.49 -20.56 10.98
C LEU A 79 -14.76 -21.86 11.33
N GLU A 80 -13.48 -21.97 10.96
CA GLU A 80 -12.62 -23.11 11.28
C GLU A 80 -12.48 -23.31 12.80
N THR A 81 -12.31 -22.22 13.53
CA THR A 81 -12.12 -22.25 15.00
C THR A 81 -13.42 -22.40 15.80
N ALA A 82 -14.59 -22.39 15.16
CA ALA A 82 -15.88 -22.43 15.87
C ALA A 82 -16.14 -23.78 16.56
N ALA A 83 -15.66 -24.88 15.98
CA ALA A 83 -15.84 -26.24 16.49
C ALA A 83 -14.58 -26.84 17.16
N MET A 84 -13.49 -26.08 17.22
CA MET A 84 -12.23 -26.54 17.82
C MET A 84 -12.27 -26.53 19.35
N SER A 85 -11.61 -27.50 19.98
CA SER A 85 -11.37 -27.48 21.43
C SER A 85 -10.32 -26.41 21.79
N GLU A 86 -10.17 -26.07 23.08
CA GLU A 86 -9.21 -25.04 23.51
C GLU A 86 -7.76 -25.41 23.15
N LEU A 87 -7.38 -26.68 23.26
CA LEU A 87 -6.06 -27.18 22.85
C LEU A 87 -5.82 -27.00 21.34
N GLN A 88 -6.80 -27.39 20.53
CA GLN A 88 -6.74 -27.24 19.07
C GLN A 88 -6.70 -25.76 18.66
N LEU A 89 -7.40 -24.90 19.39
CA LEU A 89 -7.41 -23.47 19.17
C LEU A 89 -6.03 -22.86 19.41
N GLU A 90 -5.35 -23.22 20.50
CA GLU A 90 -4.01 -22.71 20.80
C GLU A 90 -2.97 -23.17 19.78
N GLU A 91 -3.08 -24.40 19.27
CA GLU A 91 -2.25 -24.88 18.17
C GLU A 91 -2.55 -24.12 16.87
N TYR A 92 -3.82 -23.91 16.55
CA TYR A 92 -4.25 -23.16 15.38
C TYR A 92 -3.75 -21.71 15.42
N LEU A 93 -3.91 -21.02 16.55
CA LEU A 93 -3.46 -19.64 16.75
C LEU A 93 -1.94 -19.52 16.57
N ARG A 94 -1.15 -20.46 17.09
CA ARG A 94 0.30 -20.50 16.91
C ARG A 94 0.70 -20.75 15.44
N THR A 95 0.07 -21.71 14.78
CA THR A 95 0.37 -22.04 13.38
C THR A 95 0.00 -20.93 12.41
N LYS A 96 -1.09 -20.19 12.69
CA LYS A 96 -1.56 -19.06 11.86
C LYS A 96 -0.94 -17.71 12.27
N GLY A 97 -0.26 -17.64 13.41
CA GLY A 97 0.27 -16.38 13.94
C GLY A 97 -0.84 -15.38 14.31
N ILE A 98 -1.94 -15.85 14.89
CA ILE A 98 -3.07 -15.01 15.31
C ILE A 98 -3.11 -14.96 16.83
N LEU A 99 -3.41 -13.80 17.41
CA LEU A 99 -3.67 -13.69 18.85
C LEU A 99 -5.12 -14.05 19.20
N LYS A 100 -5.35 -14.61 20.39
CA LYS A 100 -6.70 -14.99 20.87
C LYS A 100 -7.63 -13.78 20.90
N GLU A 101 -7.11 -12.61 21.25
CA GLU A 101 -7.82 -11.33 21.27
C GLU A 101 -8.30 -10.94 19.87
N GLU A 102 -7.45 -11.06 18.86
CA GLU A 102 -7.80 -10.72 17.47
C GLU A 102 -8.88 -11.65 16.91
N LEU A 103 -8.78 -12.95 17.21
CA LEU A 103 -9.80 -13.90 16.80
C LEU A 103 -11.15 -13.58 17.46
N ASN A 104 -11.14 -13.20 18.74
CA ASN A 104 -12.35 -12.77 19.43
C ASN A 104 -12.93 -11.48 18.84
N ASP A 105 -12.10 -10.51 18.48
CA ASP A 105 -12.55 -9.30 17.78
C ASP A 105 -13.20 -9.64 16.44
N TRP A 106 -12.65 -10.60 15.70
CA TRP A 106 -13.25 -11.06 14.44
C TRP A 106 -14.57 -11.80 14.66
N ARG A 107 -14.69 -12.62 15.71
CA ARG A 107 -15.96 -13.26 16.10
C ARG A 107 -17.03 -12.22 16.40
N ILE A 108 -16.70 -11.20 17.19
CA ILE A 108 -17.60 -10.10 17.52
C ILE A 108 -18.01 -9.34 16.26
N THR A 109 -17.04 -9.02 15.40
CA THR A 109 -17.29 -8.31 14.14
C THR A 109 -18.19 -9.12 13.20
N CYS A 110 -17.95 -10.43 13.07
CA CYS A 110 -18.79 -11.32 12.25
C CYS A 110 -20.21 -11.44 12.81
N SER A 111 -20.35 -11.53 14.14
CA SER A 111 -21.65 -11.56 14.81
C SER A 111 -22.45 -10.28 14.55
N LYS A 112 -21.78 -9.12 14.67
CA LYS A 112 -22.37 -7.80 14.44
C LYS A 112 -22.49 -7.41 12.96
N ALA A 113 -21.96 -8.20 12.03
CA ALA A 113 -21.93 -7.85 10.61
C ALA A 113 -23.34 -7.65 10.03
N ASN A 114 -24.31 -8.39 10.56
CA ASN A 114 -25.72 -8.31 10.18
C ASN A 114 -26.59 -7.56 11.20
N ASP A 115 -26.00 -7.00 12.26
CA ASP A 115 -26.71 -6.14 13.20
C ASP A 115 -27.09 -4.85 12.47
N LYS A 116 -28.28 -4.86 11.85
CA LYS A 116 -28.92 -3.69 11.25
C LYS A 116 -29.54 -2.81 12.34
N THR A 117 -28.85 -2.60 13.47
CA THR A 117 -29.27 -1.57 14.39
C THR A 117 -29.20 -0.25 13.62
N GLY A 118 -30.36 0.40 13.47
CA GLY A 118 -30.48 1.61 12.66
C GLY A 118 -29.49 2.70 13.07
N GLU A 119 -29.03 2.69 14.32
CA GLU A 119 -28.06 3.61 14.90
C GLU A 119 -26.66 3.53 14.26
N ALA A 120 -26.10 2.34 14.02
CA ALA A 120 -24.77 2.22 13.43
C ALA A 120 -24.76 2.69 11.96
N ILE A 121 -25.80 2.30 11.22
CA ILE A 121 -26.00 2.73 9.82
C ILE A 121 -26.28 4.23 9.76
N ALA A 122 -27.11 4.78 10.65
CA ALA A 122 -27.42 6.20 10.72
C ALA A 122 -26.19 7.04 11.08
N LYS A 123 -25.39 6.60 12.05
CA LYS A 123 -24.13 7.25 12.44
C LYS A 123 -23.15 7.26 11.28
N TYR A 124 -22.94 6.12 10.64
CA TYR A 124 -22.07 6.01 9.45
C TYR A 124 -22.54 6.93 8.31
N ARG A 125 -23.84 6.98 8.04
CA ARG A 125 -24.42 7.89 7.02
C ARG A 125 -24.21 9.35 7.36
N SER A 126 -24.39 9.73 8.63
CA SER A 126 -24.17 11.10 9.11
C SER A 126 -22.71 11.51 8.98
N GLU A 127 -21.79 10.65 9.40
CA GLU A 127 -20.34 10.86 9.25
C GLU A 127 -19.96 11.00 7.77
N LEU A 128 -20.46 10.11 6.91
CA LEU A 128 -20.21 10.17 5.46
C LEU A 128 -20.75 11.46 4.83
N ALA A 129 -21.93 11.94 5.25
CA ALA A 129 -22.47 13.22 4.80
C ALA A 129 -21.58 14.39 5.24
N SER A 130 -21.11 14.37 6.49
CA SER A 130 -20.21 15.41 7.02
C SER A 130 -18.88 15.47 6.26
N VAL A 131 -18.31 14.31 5.92
CA VAL A 131 -17.07 14.19 5.14
C VAL A 131 -17.29 14.74 3.74
N LYS A 132 -18.38 14.36 3.06
CA LYS A 132 -18.71 14.87 1.71
C LYS A 132 -18.84 16.40 1.69
N ILE A 133 -19.46 16.99 2.70
CA ILE A 133 -19.58 18.45 2.82
C ILE A 133 -18.19 19.10 2.97
N LYS A 134 -17.35 18.55 3.85
CA LYS A 134 -15.97 19.03 4.03
C LYS A 134 -15.16 18.91 2.74
N THR A 135 -15.25 17.78 2.04
CA THR A 135 -14.59 17.57 0.75
C THR A 135 -14.99 18.62 -0.27
N LYS A 136 -16.30 18.85 -0.48
CA LYS A 136 -16.77 19.89 -1.41
C LYS A 136 -16.29 21.29 -1.04
N LYS A 137 -16.26 21.61 0.26
CA LYS A 137 -15.75 22.90 0.74
C LYS A 137 -14.26 23.06 0.42
N LEU A 138 -13.46 22.04 0.72
CA LEU A 138 -12.03 22.02 0.44
C LEU A 138 -11.74 22.09 -1.07
N GLU A 139 -12.49 21.38 -1.90
CA GLU A 139 -12.37 21.44 -3.37
C GLU A 139 -12.66 22.84 -3.91
N SER A 140 -13.70 23.51 -3.39
CA SER A 140 -14.04 24.87 -3.78
C SER A 140 -12.97 25.89 -3.36
N GLU A 141 -12.46 25.76 -2.13
CA GLU A 141 -11.36 26.61 -1.64
C GLU A 141 -10.07 26.39 -2.44
N LEU A 142 -9.77 25.14 -2.79
CA LEU A 142 -8.62 24.79 -3.63
C LEU A 142 -8.75 25.43 -5.01
N ASN A 143 -9.90 25.27 -5.68
CA ASN A 143 -10.12 25.86 -7.01
C ASN A 143 -10.01 27.40 -7.00
N ARG A 144 -10.52 28.06 -5.96
CA ARG A 144 -10.37 29.53 -5.81
C ARG A 144 -8.90 29.93 -5.66
N LYS A 145 -8.12 29.19 -4.86
CA LYS A 145 -6.69 29.44 -4.67
C LYS A 145 -5.88 29.17 -5.94
N GLU A 146 -6.19 28.10 -6.67
CA GLU A 146 -5.57 27.79 -7.95
C GLU A 146 -5.87 28.87 -9.00
N LYS A 147 -7.11 29.37 -9.06
CA LYS A 147 -7.47 30.48 -9.95
C LYS A 147 -6.68 31.76 -9.61
N ALA A 148 -6.63 32.14 -8.33
CA ALA A 148 -5.85 33.31 -7.90
C ALA A 148 -4.34 33.14 -8.18
N LEU A 149 -3.82 31.92 -8.02
CA LEU A 149 -2.43 31.60 -8.35
C LEU A 149 -2.17 31.69 -9.87
N ALA A 150 -3.10 31.20 -10.68
CA ALA A 150 -3.03 31.30 -12.14
C ALA A 150 -3.08 32.76 -12.61
N GLU A 151 -3.97 33.58 -12.03
CA GLU A 151 -4.03 35.02 -12.31
C GLU A 151 -2.72 35.72 -11.93
N LYS A 152 -2.14 35.44 -10.76
CA LYS A 152 -0.83 35.98 -10.36
C LYS A 152 0.27 35.57 -11.33
N THR A 153 0.27 34.31 -11.76
CA THR A 153 1.26 33.79 -12.72
C THR A 153 1.10 34.47 -14.08
N ALA A 154 -0.14 34.66 -14.55
CA ALA A 154 -0.42 35.37 -15.80
C ALA A 154 0.05 36.82 -15.75
N LEU A 155 -0.14 37.52 -14.62
CA LEU A 155 0.37 38.88 -14.41
C LEU A 155 1.91 38.93 -14.41
N LEU A 156 2.58 37.95 -13.79
CA LEU A 156 4.04 37.85 -13.82
C LEU A 156 4.56 37.65 -15.25
N VAL A 157 3.98 36.71 -16.00
CA VAL A 157 4.35 36.47 -17.41
C VAL A 157 4.10 37.70 -18.27
N LEU A 158 2.98 38.41 -18.05
CA LEU A 158 2.70 39.65 -18.78
C LEU A 158 3.74 40.73 -18.46
N ARG A 159 4.12 40.90 -17.19
CA ARG A 159 5.18 41.83 -16.78
C ARG A 159 6.51 41.49 -17.44
N GLU A 160 6.91 40.21 -17.45
CA GLU A 160 8.13 39.75 -18.12
C GLU A 160 8.10 40.06 -19.63
N LYS A 161 6.97 39.80 -20.29
CA LYS A 161 6.80 40.11 -21.72
C LYS A 161 6.86 41.62 -22.00
N VAL A 162 6.22 42.44 -21.16
CA VAL A 162 6.29 43.89 -21.28
C VAL A 162 7.71 44.38 -21.07
N GLN A 163 8.42 43.87 -20.06
CA GLN A 163 9.84 44.18 -19.86
C GLN A 163 10.67 43.77 -21.08
N ALA A 164 10.49 42.57 -21.64
CA ALA A 164 11.22 42.15 -22.84
C ALA A 164 10.96 43.01 -24.09
N ILE A 165 9.79 43.66 -24.19
CA ILE A 165 9.43 44.54 -25.32
C ILE A 165 9.84 46.00 -25.04
N TRP A 166 9.72 46.47 -23.79
CA TRP A 166 9.82 47.89 -23.42
C TRP A 166 10.95 48.26 -22.44
N GLY A 167 11.75 47.31 -21.94
CA GLY A 167 12.95 47.58 -21.14
C GLY A 167 14.14 46.79 -21.71
N ASP A 168 15.31 47.38 -21.95
CA ASP A 168 15.97 48.41 -21.14
C ASP A 168 15.75 49.87 -21.59
N LYS A 169 15.24 50.68 -20.67
CA LYS A 169 15.74 52.05 -20.49
C LYS A 169 16.23 52.13 -19.06
N GLU A 170 17.52 51.90 -18.88
CA GLU A 170 18.23 52.33 -17.68
C GLU A 170 17.92 53.83 -17.48
N VAL A 171 17.35 54.15 -16.33
CA VAL A 171 17.26 55.52 -15.86
C VAL A 171 18.42 55.67 -14.89
N GLU A 172 19.47 56.36 -15.35
CA GLU A 172 20.53 56.94 -14.52
C GLU A 172 19.95 57.98 -13.55
#